data_AF-A0A031WIX6-F1
#
_entry.id   AF-A0A031WIX6-F1
#
_cell.length_a   1.000
_cell.length_b   1.000
_cell.length_c   1.000
_cell.angle_alpha   90.00
_cell.angle_beta   90.00
_cell.angle_gamma   90.00
#
_symmetry.space_group_name_H-M   'P 1'
#
loop_
_entity.id
_entity.type
_entity.pdbx_description
1 polymer ?
#
loop_
_entity_poly.entity_id
_entity_poly.type
_entity_poly.pdbx_seq_one_letter_code
_entity_poly.pdbx_strand_id
1 'polypeptide(L)'
;MDNFKKILLNELPNFKEYSSKFLNGEINKMQYKGFSGGYGVYAQRDKKSFMIRLRVSAGVLSQYQLNKIYEIAIKHNLDKIHLTTRQAIQLHDLSINSIVDIMEEGIKNDIFTRGGGGNYPRNVGLSPLSGVDPSEVFDVTPYAVATDKYFIKNATTYHLPRKLKVSYSNCYTDTAHCSIQDLGFVATLKNDEPYFRVFLGGGLGKQPKVALELDELIKPKDALYCVEGMIKFFMDYGNYENKNRARVRYMVESLGEELFLEKFKEYYKLEKENGSLELNIEEIDYSKPGVKIDIQDSRLIPQKQDGLYTVYIHPVGGILLTKDLSTLLKELDNVENPMIRLGMTEGLYILNLNGNEAKRILEISKTISCNSQLEQSISCIGVPICQMGIQNSQKMLHEIIDYFRLQNNEEILNKAPKLYISGCLNSCGVHQVGSIGLCGKKKNVDGISTDAFELFVGGSFEIGKTRLGKSLGDFKASDIPEMLYKISDASSGNFYEWVNSNDNILNKITDKYKI
;
A
#
# COMPACT_ATOMS: atom_id res chain seq x y z
N MET A 1 -4.28 -11.45 24.16
CA MET A 1 -4.81 -10.29 23.39
C MET A 1 -5.66 -9.38 24.26
N ASP A 2 -6.44 -9.90 25.22
CA ASP A 2 -7.37 -9.11 26.04
C ASP A 2 -6.72 -7.97 26.85
N ASN A 3 -5.53 -8.20 27.42
CA ASN A 3 -4.81 -7.13 28.13
C ASN A 3 -4.47 -5.94 27.20
N PHE A 4 -4.06 -6.23 25.96
CA PHE A 4 -3.80 -5.20 24.96
C PHE A 4 -5.07 -4.44 24.57
N LYS A 5 -6.19 -5.15 24.34
CA LYS A 5 -7.49 -4.52 24.09
C LYS A 5 -7.90 -3.59 25.23
N LYS A 6 -7.74 -4.01 26.49
CA LYS A 6 -8.01 -3.18 27.68
C LYS A 6 -7.16 -1.91 27.71
N ILE A 7 -5.86 -2.02 27.41
CA ILE A 7 -4.97 -0.85 27.32
C ILE A 7 -5.51 0.14 26.28
N LEU A 8 -5.82 -0.32 25.06
CA LEU A 8 -6.29 0.56 24.00
C LEU A 8 -7.64 1.23 24.33
N LEU A 9 -8.57 0.51 24.94
CA LEU A 9 -9.86 1.06 25.36
C LEU A 9 -9.69 2.16 26.42
N ASN A 10 -8.76 1.97 27.37
CA ASN A 10 -8.47 2.95 28.41
C ASN A 10 -7.82 4.25 27.88
N GLU A 11 -7.26 4.23 26.67
CA GLU A 11 -6.69 5.42 26.04
C GLU A 11 -7.74 6.31 25.34
N LEU A 12 -8.94 5.79 25.05
CA LEU A 12 -9.96 6.49 24.28
C LEU A 12 -10.47 7.79 24.95
N PRO A 13 -10.69 7.84 26.29
CA PRO A 13 -11.06 9.09 26.95
C PRO A 13 -10.03 10.20 26.77
N ASN A 14 -8.74 9.87 26.94
CA ASN A 14 -7.64 10.82 26.73
C ASN A 14 -7.55 11.26 25.25
N PHE A 15 -7.74 10.31 24.31
CA PHE A 15 -7.80 10.64 22.89
C PHE A 15 -8.92 11.63 22.56
N LYS A 16 -10.11 11.42 23.15
CA LYS A 16 -11.27 12.31 22.97
C LYS A 16 -10.98 13.70 23.53
N GLU A 17 -10.49 13.79 24.76
CA GLU A 17 -10.14 15.07 25.40
C GLU A 17 -9.12 15.85 24.56
N TYR A 18 -8.01 15.22 24.17
CA TYR A 18 -6.97 15.88 23.39
C TYR A 18 -7.45 16.30 21.99
N SER A 19 -8.37 15.53 21.39
CA SER A 19 -9.01 15.89 20.12
C SER A 19 -9.97 17.08 20.26
N SER A 20 -10.68 17.21 21.38
CA SER A 20 -11.49 18.39 21.68
C SER A 20 -10.64 19.66 21.78
N LYS A 21 -9.46 19.58 22.43
CA LYS A 21 -8.51 20.70 22.48
C LYS A 21 -8.10 21.18 21.08
N PHE A 22 -7.90 20.24 20.13
CA PHE A 22 -7.61 20.60 18.74
C PHE A 22 -8.80 21.29 18.06
N LEU A 23 -10.02 20.78 18.24
CA LEU A 23 -11.23 21.40 17.67
C LEU A 23 -11.51 22.80 18.24
N ASN A 24 -11.19 23.03 19.51
CA ASN A 24 -11.31 24.32 20.17
C ASN A 24 -10.17 25.31 19.82
N GLY A 25 -9.15 24.86 19.07
CA GLY A 25 -8.01 25.69 18.68
C GLY A 25 -6.95 25.86 19.78
N GLU A 26 -7.04 25.12 20.89
CA GLU A 26 -6.08 25.18 22.01
C GLU A 26 -4.72 24.55 21.63
N ILE A 27 -4.72 23.61 20.69
CA ILE A 27 -3.51 23.01 20.13
C ILE A 27 -3.49 23.11 18.61
N ASN A 28 -2.29 23.25 18.05
CA ASN A 28 -2.13 23.38 16.61
C ASN A 28 -2.12 22.01 15.90
N LYS A 29 -2.26 22.06 14.57
CA LYS A 29 -2.26 20.89 13.68
C LYS A 29 -1.05 19.98 13.84
N MET A 30 0.13 20.55 14.07
CA MET A 30 1.37 19.77 14.19
C MET A 30 1.43 19.00 15.50
N GLN A 31 1.02 19.65 16.61
CA GLN A 31 0.87 19.02 17.92
C GLN A 31 -0.17 17.90 17.85
N TYR A 32 -1.36 18.19 17.30
CA TYR A 32 -2.40 17.19 17.16
C TYR A 32 -1.93 15.99 16.33
N LYS A 33 -1.32 16.21 15.16
CA LYS A 33 -0.76 15.14 14.31
C LYS A 33 0.29 14.30 15.02
N GLY A 34 1.10 14.90 15.90
CA GLY A 34 2.09 14.20 16.72
C GLY A 34 1.44 13.20 17.67
N PHE A 35 0.35 13.61 18.31
CA PHE A 35 -0.45 12.80 19.23
C PHE A 35 -1.33 11.77 18.50
N SER A 36 -2.25 12.23 17.64
CA SER A 36 -3.28 11.40 17.00
C SER A 36 -2.71 10.43 15.97
N GLY A 37 -1.53 10.71 15.41
CA GLY A 37 -0.90 9.86 14.42
C GLY A 37 -0.68 8.43 14.91
N GLY A 38 -0.36 8.22 16.19
CA GLY A 38 -0.18 6.88 16.76
C GLY A 38 -1.46 6.04 16.77
N TYR A 39 -2.61 6.71 16.89
CA TYR A 39 -3.94 6.12 16.83
C TYR A 39 -4.42 5.84 15.40
N GLY A 40 -3.59 6.14 14.38
CA GLY A 40 -4.01 6.03 12.99
C GLY A 40 -4.99 7.11 12.56
N VAL A 41 -5.16 8.17 13.35
CA VAL A 41 -6.10 9.26 13.10
C VAL A 41 -5.35 10.51 12.63
N TYR A 42 -5.91 11.17 11.62
CA TYR A 42 -5.43 12.47 11.16
C TYR A 42 -6.62 13.38 10.90
N ALA A 43 -6.52 14.63 11.34
CA ALA A 43 -7.44 15.66 10.87
C ALA A 43 -7.33 15.80 9.35
N GLN A 44 -8.42 16.18 8.70
CA GLN A 44 -8.44 16.53 7.29
C GLN A 44 -8.05 18.00 7.09
N ARG A 45 -8.06 18.47 5.84
CA ARG A 45 -7.64 19.84 5.49
C ARG A 45 -8.58 20.91 6.03
N ASP A 46 -9.87 20.61 6.16
CA ASP A 46 -10.90 21.47 6.76
C ASP A 46 -10.70 21.68 8.28
N LYS A 47 -9.83 20.87 8.91
CA LYS A 47 -9.55 20.82 10.36
C LYS A 47 -10.74 20.44 11.23
N LYS A 48 -11.87 20.05 10.64
CA LYS A 48 -13.11 19.69 11.34
C LYS A 48 -13.43 18.21 11.20
N SER A 49 -13.09 17.64 10.05
CA SER A 49 -13.29 16.23 9.74
C SER A 49 -12.01 15.45 9.96
N PHE A 50 -12.13 14.14 10.18
CA PHE A 50 -11.01 13.26 10.48
C PHE A 50 -11.00 12.05 9.55
N MET A 51 -9.81 11.48 9.39
CA MET A 51 -9.59 10.19 8.74
C MET A 51 -9.04 9.24 9.78
N ILE A 52 -9.54 8.00 9.76
CA ILE A 52 -8.99 6.90 10.54
C ILE A 52 -8.54 5.77 9.62
N ARG A 53 -7.37 5.22 9.91
CA ARG A 53 -6.86 4.03 9.23
C ARG A 53 -7.07 2.80 10.09
N LEU A 54 -7.83 1.85 9.56
CA LEU A 54 -7.98 0.50 10.08
C LEU A 54 -6.82 -0.34 9.56
N ARG A 55 -6.10 -1.01 10.46
CA ARG A 55 -5.07 -1.99 10.08
C ARG A 55 -5.76 -3.28 9.63
N VAL A 56 -5.15 -3.94 8.65
CA VAL A 56 -5.59 -5.25 8.15
C VAL A 56 -4.33 -6.09 8.07
N SER A 57 -4.24 -7.15 8.87
CA SER A 57 -2.99 -7.84 9.14
C SER A 57 -2.37 -8.40 7.87
N ALA A 58 -1.26 -7.79 7.42
CA ALA A 58 -0.63 -8.10 6.12
C ALA A 58 -1.59 -8.04 4.91
N GLY A 59 -2.67 -7.27 5.00
CA GLY A 59 -3.73 -7.24 3.97
C GLY A 59 -4.66 -8.44 3.98
N VAL A 60 -4.49 -9.41 4.88
CA VAL A 60 -5.35 -10.59 5.01
C VAL A 60 -6.56 -10.23 5.88
N LEU A 61 -7.75 -10.45 5.33
CA LEU A 61 -9.02 -10.07 5.95
C LEU A 61 -9.95 -11.29 5.99
N SER A 62 -10.61 -11.53 7.12
CA SER A 62 -11.72 -12.48 7.15
C SER A 62 -13.01 -11.83 6.63
N GLN A 63 -13.93 -12.64 6.12
CA GLN A 63 -15.27 -12.17 5.75
C GLN A 63 -15.98 -11.49 6.94
N TYR A 64 -15.80 -12.03 8.15
CA TYR A 64 -16.30 -11.40 9.38
C TYR A 64 -15.75 -9.98 9.58
N GLN A 65 -14.44 -9.78 9.45
CA GLN A 65 -13.84 -8.45 9.59
C GLN A 65 -14.32 -7.49 8.49
N LEU A 66 -14.46 -7.96 7.24
CA LEU A 66 -14.98 -7.12 6.16
C LEU A 66 -16.43 -6.71 6.42
N ASN A 67 -17.27 -7.63 6.88
CA ASN A 67 -18.65 -7.34 7.29
C ASN A 67 -18.69 -6.31 8.43
N LYS A 68 -17.82 -6.44 9.45
CA LYS A 68 -17.75 -5.45 10.54
C LYS A 68 -17.32 -4.07 10.06
N ILE A 69 -16.38 -3.98 9.12
CA ILE A 69 -15.99 -2.70 8.52
C ILE A 69 -17.15 -2.07 7.73
N TYR A 70 -17.91 -2.89 7.00
CA TYR A 70 -19.12 -2.44 6.30
C TYR A 70 -20.18 -1.92 7.28
N GLU A 71 -20.50 -2.67 8.34
CA GLU A 71 -21.45 -2.24 9.38
C GLU A 71 -21.04 -0.91 10.01
N ILE A 72 -19.76 -0.76 10.36
CA ILE A 72 -19.19 0.48 10.88
C ILE A 72 -19.36 1.63 9.88
N ALA A 73 -19.08 1.40 8.60
CA ALA A 73 -19.23 2.43 7.57
C ALA A 73 -20.70 2.89 7.44
N ILE A 74 -21.65 1.95 7.44
CA ILE A 74 -23.09 2.26 7.38
C ILE A 74 -23.56 3.00 8.63
N LYS A 75 -23.15 2.57 9.83
CA LYS A 75 -23.49 3.22 11.12
C LYS A 75 -23.09 4.69 11.15
N HIS A 76 -21.99 5.04 10.48
CA HIS A 76 -21.48 6.41 10.39
C HIS A 76 -21.85 7.14 9.09
N ASN A 77 -22.82 6.62 8.33
CA ASN A 77 -23.33 7.23 7.09
C ASN A 77 -22.24 7.47 6.03
N LEU A 78 -21.27 6.56 5.93
CA LEU A 78 -20.24 6.61 4.90
C LEU A 78 -20.74 5.96 3.61
N ASP A 79 -20.53 6.63 2.49
CA ASP A 79 -20.86 6.15 1.16
C ASP A 79 -19.75 5.27 0.56
N LYS A 80 -18.55 5.28 1.16
CA LYS A 80 -17.36 4.59 0.65
C LYS A 80 -16.33 4.25 1.73
N ILE A 81 -15.45 3.31 1.38
CA ILE A 81 -14.19 3.03 2.06
C ILE A 81 -13.03 3.20 1.07
N HIS A 82 -11.84 3.54 1.57
CA HIS A 82 -10.65 3.71 0.73
C HIS A 82 -9.62 2.61 1.00
N LEU A 83 -9.34 1.80 -0.01
CA LEU A 83 -8.28 0.79 -0.01
C LEU A 83 -6.94 1.47 -0.27
N THR A 84 -5.93 1.17 0.53
CA THR A 84 -4.65 1.90 0.47
C THR A 84 -3.52 1.08 -0.15
N THR A 85 -2.48 1.76 -0.65
CA THR A 85 -1.21 1.17 -1.11
C THR A 85 -0.38 0.44 -0.03
N ARG A 86 -0.96 0.26 1.15
CA ARG A 86 -0.40 -0.52 2.27
C ARG A 86 -1.38 -1.54 2.81
N GLN A 87 -2.31 -1.99 1.97
CA GLN A 87 -3.20 -3.10 2.27
C GLN A 87 -3.97 -2.88 3.57
N ALA A 88 -4.44 -1.65 3.74
CA ALA A 88 -5.20 -1.18 4.89
C ALA A 88 -6.41 -0.40 4.38
N ILE A 89 -7.41 -0.19 5.23
CA ILE A 89 -8.64 0.53 4.91
C ILE A 89 -8.65 1.88 5.63
N GLN A 90 -9.09 2.92 4.92
CA GLN A 90 -9.31 4.24 5.50
C GLN A 90 -10.77 4.66 5.40
N LEU A 91 -11.26 5.23 6.50
CA LEU A 91 -12.55 5.88 6.58
C LEU A 91 -12.31 7.39 6.72
N HIS A 92 -13.12 8.18 6.02
CA HIS A 92 -12.98 9.63 5.91
C HIS A 92 -14.29 10.32 6.33
N ASP A 93 -14.21 11.64 6.44
CA ASP A 93 -15.32 12.55 6.71
C ASP A 93 -16.01 12.32 8.07
N LEU A 94 -15.20 11.91 9.05
CA LEU A 94 -15.67 11.50 10.38
C LEU A 94 -15.55 12.62 11.40
N SER A 95 -16.50 12.66 12.35
CA SER A 95 -16.40 13.46 13.57
C SER A 95 -15.52 12.75 14.61
N ILE A 96 -15.04 13.46 15.65
CA ILE A 96 -14.29 12.83 16.76
C ILE A 96 -15.12 11.79 17.51
N ASN A 97 -16.43 12.02 17.68
CA ASN A 97 -17.29 11.03 18.32
C ASN A 97 -17.37 9.74 17.49
N SER A 98 -17.48 9.88 16.16
CA SER A 98 -17.42 8.74 15.25
C SER A 98 -16.07 8.03 15.32
N ILE A 99 -14.95 8.77 15.37
CA ILE A 99 -13.62 8.17 15.54
C ILE A 99 -13.56 7.30 16.80
N VAL A 100 -14.01 7.82 17.95
CA VAL A 100 -13.96 7.09 19.22
C VAL A 100 -14.82 5.83 19.17
N ASP A 101 -16.04 5.94 18.63
CA ASP A 101 -16.96 4.80 18.46
C ASP A 101 -16.37 3.72 17.53
N ILE A 102 -15.80 4.11 16.38
CA ILE A 102 -15.10 3.20 15.46
C ILE A 102 -13.95 2.49 16.14
N MET A 103 -13.15 3.20 16.94
CA MET A 103 -12.01 2.60 17.62
C MET A 103 -12.48 1.60 18.68
N GLU A 104 -13.49 1.96 19.46
CA GLU A 104 -14.05 1.07 20.48
C GLU A 104 -14.64 -0.20 19.85
N GLU A 105 -15.47 -0.05 18.83
CA GLU A 105 -16.07 -1.16 18.10
C GLU A 105 -15.01 -2.01 17.39
N GLY A 106 -14.03 -1.37 16.75
CA GLY A 106 -12.91 -2.05 16.11
C GLY A 106 -12.10 -2.89 17.10
N ILE A 107 -11.73 -2.34 18.26
CA ILE A 107 -10.96 -3.07 19.29
C ILE A 107 -11.72 -4.32 19.77
N LYS A 108 -13.05 -4.21 19.96
CA LYS A 108 -13.90 -5.34 20.36
C LYS A 108 -13.91 -6.47 19.31
N ASN A 109 -13.77 -6.13 18.03
CA ASN A 109 -13.84 -7.05 16.89
C ASN A 109 -12.47 -7.32 16.21
N ASP A 110 -11.35 -7.10 16.92
CA ASP A 110 -9.98 -7.34 16.41
C ASP A 110 -9.61 -6.54 15.14
N ILE A 111 -10.17 -5.34 15.01
CA ILE A 111 -9.83 -4.34 13.99
C ILE A 111 -9.13 -3.16 14.68
N PHE A 112 -7.80 -3.13 14.60
CA PHE A 112 -6.99 -2.16 15.33
C PHE A 112 -6.59 -0.95 14.47
N THR A 113 -6.36 0.19 15.13
CA THR A 113 -5.94 1.45 14.48
C THR A 113 -4.59 1.96 14.98
N ARG A 114 -4.17 1.50 16.17
CA ARG A 114 -2.86 1.75 16.77
C ARG A 114 -1.75 1.34 15.79
N GLY A 115 -0.81 2.24 15.53
CA GLY A 115 0.26 2.05 14.56
C GLY A 115 -0.17 2.22 13.10
N GLY A 116 -1.43 2.59 12.80
CA GLY A 116 -1.87 2.96 11.45
C GLY A 116 -1.17 4.22 10.90
N GLY A 117 -0.58 5.02 11.80
CA GLY A 117 0.12 6.26 11.51
C GLY A 117 1.37 6.48 12.38
N GLY A 118 1.72 7.74 12.62
CA GLY A 118 2.77 8.10 13.58
C GLY A 118 4.15 7.54 13.28
N ASN A 119 4.94 7.40 14.35
CA ASN A 119 6.27 6.80 14.39
C ASN A 119 6.17 5.36 14.92
N TYR A 120 5.47 4.52 14.15
CA TYR A 120 5.23 3.11 14.48
C TYR A 120 5.55 2.23 13.28
N PRO A 121 5.78 0.93 13.50
CA PRO A 121 5.70 -0.06 12.43
C PRO A 121 4.33 0.01 11.75
N ARG A 122 4.33 0.14 10.43
CA ARG A 122 3.10 0.23 9.63
C ARG A 122 2.52 -1.16 9.36
N ASN A 123 1.40 -1.18 8.63
CA ASN A 123 0.86 -2.43 8.09
C ASN A 123 1.96 -3.15 7.30
N VAL A 124 2.13 -4.45 7.56
CA VAL A 124 3.08 -5.28 6.82
C VAL A 124 2.58 -5.44 5.38
N GLY A 125 3.48 -5.32 4.41
CA GLY A 125 3.18 -5.58 3.01
C GLY A 125 3.25 -7.07 2.70
N LEU A 126 2.38 -7.56 1.82
CA LEU A 126 2.31 -8.95 1.39
C LEU A 126 2.02 -9.02 -0.11
N SER A 127 2.67 -9.94 -0.83
CA SER A 127 2.23 -10.31 -2.17
C SER A 127 0.83 -10.95 -2.10
N PRO A 128 -0.21 -10.34 -2.70
CA PRO A 128 -1.60 -10.73 -2.41
C PRO A 128 -1.96 -12.12 -2.93
N LEU A 129 -1.15 -12.75 -3.78
CA LEU A 129 -1.39 -14.10 -4.30
C LEU A 129 -0.57 -15.20 -3.59
N SER A 130 0.14 -14.89 -2.49
CA SER A 130 0.93 -15.88 -1.75
C SER A 130 0.11 -17.10 -1.32
N GLY A 131 0.60 -18.32 -1.54
CA GLY A 131 -0.12 -19.57 -1.32
C GLY A 131 -0.94 -20.06 -2.52
N VAL A 132 -1.23 -19.21 -3.51
CA VAL A 132 -2.07 -19.57 -4.67
C VAL A 132 -1.48 -19.20 -6.03
N ASP A 133 -0.43 -18.39 -6.06
CA ASP A 133 0.23 -17.94 -7.29
C ASP A 133 1.00 -19.11 -7.96
N PRO A 134 0.71 -19.44 -9.24
CA PRO A 134 1.45 -20.47 -9.98
C PRO A 134 2.95 -20.22 -10.10
N SER A 135 3.39 -18.97 -9.98
CA SER A 135 4.79 -18.55 -10.12
C SER A 135 5.52 -18.37 -8.79
N GLU A 136 4.86 -18.63 -7.66
CA GLU A 136 5.48 -18.37 -6.37
C GLU A 136 6.56 -19.37 -6.00
N VAL A 137 7.51 -18.90 -5.19
CA VAL A 137 8.55 -19.74 -4.62
C VAL A 137 8.00 -20.54 -3.42
N PHE A 138 7.39 -19.84 -2.45
CA PHE A 138 6.64 -20.45 -1.35
C PHE A 138 5.66 -19.43 -0.75
N ASP A 139 4.69 -19.91 0.04
CA ASP A 139 3.71 -19.04 0.69
C ASP A 139 4.36 -18.22 1.83
N VAL A 140 4.42 -16.91 1.65
CA VAL A 140 4.96 -15.97 2.64
C VAL A 140 3.90 -15.39 3.59
N THR A 141 2.63 -15.73 3.39
CA THR A 141 1.48 -15.20 4.17
C THR A 141 1.68 -15.38 5.67
N PRO A 142 2.05 -16.58 6.19
CA PRO A 142 2.11 -16.77 7.63
C PRO A 142 3.19 -15.91 8.31
N TYR A 143 4.32 -15.69 7.64
CA TYR A 143 5.43 -14.86 8.13
C TYR A 143 5.05 -13.37 8.18
N ALA A 144 4.34 -12.90 7.16
CA ALA A 144 3.85 -11.52 7.10
C ALA A 144 2.80 -11.25 8.20
N VAL A 145 1.85 -12.17 8.39
CA VAL A 145 0.82 -12.09 9.45
C VAL A 145 1.46 -12.19 10.84
N ALA A 146 2.43 -13.09 11.05
CA ALA A 146 3.13 -13.19 12.32
C ALA A 146 3.89 -11.89 12.66
N THR A 147 4.54 -11.27 11.68
CA THR A 147 5.21 -9.97 11.82
C THR A 147 4.24 -8.86 12.18
N ASP A 148 3.07 -8.80 11.54
CA ASP A 148 2.07 -7.78 11.85
C ASP A 148 1.47 -7.98 13.25
N LYS A 149 1.18 -9.23 13.64
CA LYS A 149 0.76 -9.59 15.01
C LYS A 149 1.81 -9.18 16.05
N TYR A 150 3.09 -9.40 15.75
CA TYR A 150 4.21 -8.97 16.59
C TYR A 150 4.23 -7.44 16.77
N PHE A 151 4.07 -6.68 15.68
CA PHE A 151 3.96 -5.23 15.76
C PHE A 151 2.78 -4.75 16.59
N ILE A 152 1.60 -5.34 16.43
CA ILE A 152 0.42 -4.97 17.22
C ILE A 152 0.66 -5.24 18.71
N LYS A 153 1.18 -6.42 19.06
CA LYS A 153 1.45 -6.81 20.45
C LYS A 153 2.39 -5.82 21.16
N ASN A 154 3.36 -5.27 20.43
CA ASN A 154 4.37 -4.36 20.96
C ASN A 154 4.08 -2.89 20.59
N ALA A 155 2.92 -2.57 20.03
CA ALA A 155 2.65 -1.23 19.51
C ALA A 155 2.58 -0.14 20.59
N THR A 156 2.50 -0.51 21.87
CA THR A 156 2.53 0.42 23.00
C THR A 156 3.91 0.59 23.63
N THR A 157 4.90 -0.22 23.24
CA THR A 157 6.26 -0.19 23.81
C THR A 157 7.30 0.43 22.88
N TYR A 158 7.02 0.51 21.57
CA TYR A 158 7.96 1.09 20.62
C TYR A 158 7.99 2.63 20.64
N HIS A 159 9.20 3.18 20.72
CA HIS A 159 9.48 4.60 20.57
C HIS A 159 10.40 4.84 19.37
N LEU A 160 9.86 4.72 18.15
CA LEU A 160 10.69 4.85 16.94
C LEU A 160 10.98 6.32 16.57
N PRO A 161 12.12 6.60 15.92
CA PRO A 161 12.42 7.92 15.36
C PRO A 161 11.41 8.33 14.28
N ARG A 162 10.98 7.37 13.45
CA ARG A 162 9.99 7.57 12.38
C ARG A 162 9.26 6.26 12.06
N LYS A 163 8.40 6.27 11.04
CA LYS A 163 7.68 5.08 10.57
C LYS A 163 8.66 4.01 10.04
N LEU A 164 8.36 2.76 10.34
CA LEU A 164 9.03 1.57 9.81
C LEU A 164 8.06 0.78 8.94
N LYS A 165 8.48 0.32 7.76
CA LYS A 165 7.68 -0.47 6.82
C LYS A 165 8.39 -1.78 6.54
N VAL A 166 7.69 -2.88 6.76
CA VAL A 166 8.14 -4.24 6.46
C VAL A 166 7.26 -4.85 5.37
N SER A 167 7.81 -5.65 4.47
CA SER A 167 7.03 -6.33 3.43
C SER A 167 7.61 -7.71 3.07
N TYR A 168 6.73 -8.60 2.60
CA TYR A 168 7.04 -9.97 2.18
C TYR A 168 6.53 -10.22 0.77
N SER A 169 7.40 -10.68 -0.12
CA SER A 169 7.03 -11.09 -1.47
C SER A 169 7.33 -12.56 -1.72
N ASN A 170 6.41 -13.24 -2.40
CA ASN A 170 6.51 -14.67 -2.72
C ASN A 170 7.27 -14.97 -4.02
N CYS A 171 7.61 -13.96 -4.82
CA CYS A 171 8.37 -14.13 -6.07
C CYS A 171 9.11 -12.85 -6.48
N TYR A 172 9.91 -12.93 -7.54
CA TYR A 172 10.78 -11.83 -8.00
C TYR A 172 10.06 -10.66 -8.67
N THR A 173 8.77 -10.79 -8.99
CA THR A 173 7.96 -9.66 -9.47
C THR A 173 7.77 -8.59 -8.39
N ASP A 174 7.98 -8.94 -7.11
CA ASP A 174 7.94 -8.05 -5.96
C ASP A 174 6.65 -7.22 -5.83
N THR A 175 5.50 -7.89 -5.90
CA THR A 175 4.19 -7.23 -5.72
C THR A 175 3.97 -6.64 -4.32
N ALA A 176 4.91 -6.85 -3.39
CA ALA A 176 4.96 -6.25 -2.05
C ALA A 176 5.97 -5.08 -1.93
N HIS A 177 6.68 -4.75 -3.02
CA HIS A 177 7.65 -3.67 -3.13
C HIS A 177 8.77 -3.73 -2.07
N CYS A 178 9.25 -4.92 -1.72
CA CYS A 178 10.28 -5.22 -0.72
C CYS A 178 11.57 -4.43 -0.95
N SER A 179 12.00 -4.31 -2.20
CA SER A 179 13.23 -3.62 -2.61
C SER A 179 13.22 -2.10 -2.36
N ILE A 180 12.09 -1.53 -1.91
CA ILE A 180 11.94 -0.09 -1.60
C ILE A 180 11.32 0.17 -0.22
N GLN A 181 11.30 -0.83 0.66
CA GLN A 181 10.88 -0.68 2.06
C GLN A 181 12.04 -0.44 3.02
N ASP A 182 11.71 -0.12 4.28
CA ASP A 182 12.72 -0.04 5.33
C ASP A 182 13.33 -1.44 5.61
N LEU A 183 12.50 -2.51 5.52
CA LEU A 183 12.90 -3.92 5.55
C LEU A 183 11.99 -4.75 4.62
N GLY A 184 12.56 -5.62 3.78
CA GLY A 184 11.83 -6.44 2.81
C GLY A 184 12.34 -7.87 2.77
N PHE A 185 11.44 -8.83 2.57
CA PHE A 185 11.75 -10.25 2.48
C PHE A 185 11.21 -10.80 1.17
N VAL A 186 12.08 -11.32 0.30
CA VAL A 186 11.68 -11.95 -0.96
C VAL A 186 11.99 -13.43 -0.89
N ALA A 187 10.99 -14.27 -1.12
CA ALA A 187 11.12 -15.71 -1.13
C ALA A 187 12.13 -16.19 -2.20
N THR A 188 13.01 -17.11 -1.81
CA THR A 188 13.96 -17.79 -2.71
C THR A 188 14.19 -19.22 -2.22
N LEU A 189 14.79 -20.06 -3.06
CA LEU A 189 15.30 -21.37 -2.67
C LEU A 189 16.83 -21.37 -2.66
N LYS A 190 17.42 -22.18 -1.77
CA LYS A 190 18.83 -22.59 -1.81
C LYS A 190 18.89 -24.07 -1.51
N ASN A 191 19.34 -24.87 -2.47
CA ASN A 191 19.34 -26.34 -2.39
C ASN A 191 17.93 -26.89 -2.04
N ASP A 192 16.90 -26.40 -2.74
CA ASP A 192 15.47 -26.74 -2.54
C ASP A 192 14.89 -26.42 -1.15
N GLU A 193 15.66 -25.79 -0.26
CA GLU A 193 15.16 -25.28 1.01
C GLU A 193 14.70 -23.82 0.88
N PRO A 194 13.62 -23.41 1.60
CA PRO A 194 13.10 -22.06 1.56
C PRO A 194 13.99 -21.09 2.34
N TYR A 195 14.25 -19.93 1.75
CA TYR A 195 14.97 -18.80 2.35
C TYR A 195 14.33 -17.46 1.95
N PHE A 196 14.70 -16.41 2.65
CA PHE A 196 14.46 -15.03 2.25
C PHE A 196 15.75 -14.34 1.80
N ARG A 197 15.70 -13.69 0.64
CA ARG A 197 16.58 -12.56 0.32
C ARG A 197 16.06 -11.35 1.08
N VAL A 198 16.93 -10.68 1.83
CA VAL A 198 16.54 -9.58 2.71
C VAL A 198 17.03 -8.24 2.16
N PHE A 199 16.13 -7.26 2.09
CA PHE A 199 16.39 -5.92 1.60
C PHE A 199 16.22 -4.89 2.72
N LEU A 200 17.12 -3.93 2.84
CA LEU A 200 17.24 -3.03 4.00
C LEU A 200 17.41 -1.57 3.58
N GLY A 201 16.81 -0.64 4.33
CA GLY A 201 17.12 0.79 4.21
C GLY A 201 16.58 1.49 2.96
N GLY A 202 15.60 0.91 2.27
CA GLY A 202 14.88 1.58 1.19
C GLY A 202 13.85 2.59 1.69
N GLY A 203 13.25 3.33 0.74
CA GLY A 203 12.04 4.10 1.05
C GLY A 203 11.80 5.27 0.11
N LEU A 204 10.54 5.45 -0.26
CA LEU A 204 10.07 6.57 -1.11
C LEU A 204 9.80 7.86 -0.34
N GLY A 205 9.64 8.96 -1.07
CA GLY A 205 9.35 10.30 -0.55
C GLY A 205 10.16 11.36 -1.31
N LYS A 206 10.48 12.49 -0.66
CA LYS A 206 11.25 13.58 -1.27
C LYS A 206 12.63 13.15 -1.78
N GLN A 207 13.32 12.30 -1.02
CA GLN A 207 14.60 11.69 -1.40
C GLN A 207 14.41 10.17 -1.36
N PRO A 208 13.95 9.57 -2.46
CA PRO A 208 13.72 8.13 -2.52
C PRO A 208 15.05 7.38 -2.60
N LYS A 209 15.08 6.16 -2.02
CA LYS A 209 16.22 5.25 -2.06
C LYS A 209 15.74 3.82 -2.32
N VAL A 210 16.47 3.10 -3.15
CA VAL A 210 16.37 1.64 -3.29
C VAL A 210 17.06 1.01 -2.07
N ALA A 211 16.53 -0.10 -1.59
CA ALA A 211 17.10 -0.83 -0.46
C ALA A 211 18.39 -1.57 -0.86
N LEU A 212 19.27 -1.77 0.11
CA LEU A 212 20.45 -2.62 -0.01
C LEU A 212 20.02 -4.08 0.16
N GLU A 213 20.64 -4.99 -0.57
CA GLU A 213 20.44 -6.43 -0.39
C GLU A 213 21.45 -6.96 0.64
N LEU A 214 20.97 -7.76 1.59
CA LEU A 214 21.79 -8.54 2.49
C LEU A 214 22.38 -9.72 1.72
N ASP A 215 23.70 -9.89 1.80
CA ASP A 215 24.45 -11.00 1.22
C ASP A 215 24.05 -12.38 1.79
N GLU A 216 23.60 -12.41 3.04
CA GLU A 216 23.16 -13.62 3.74
C GLU A 216 21.68 -13.92 3.47
N LEU A 217 21.38 -15.17 3.11
CA LEU A 217 20.03 -15.68 3.05
C LEU A 217 19.51 -16.02 4.45
N ILE A 218 18.28 -15.59 4.76
CA ILE A 218 17.67 -15.78 6.07
C ILE A 218 16.67 -16.93 6.02
N LYS A 219 16.74 -17.86 6.99
CA LYS A 219 15.74 -18.92 7.11
C LYS A 219 14.38 -18.31 7.44
N PRO A 220 13.27 -18.80 6.87
CA PRO A 220 11.96 -18.19 7.11
C PRO A 220 11.56 -18.11 8.58
N LYS A 221 11.93 -19.15 9.35
CA LYS A 221 11.72 -19.19 10.81
C LYS A 221 12.44 -18.07 11.58
N ASP A 222 13.49 -17.49 11.00
CA ASP A 222 14.30 -16.44 11.62
C ASP A 222 13.80 -15.02 11.27
N ALA A 223 12.72 -14.88 10.50
CA ALA A 223 12.27 -13.58 9.99
C ALA A 223 11.99 -12.56 11.10
N LEU A 224 11.41 -12.97 12.23
CA LEU A 224 11.17 -12.06 13.36
C LEU A 224 12.44 -11.57 14.05
N TYR A 225 13.54 -12.34 14.03
CA TYR A 225 14.83 -11.86 14.54
C TYR A 225 15.36 -10.70 13.69
N CYS A 226 15.20 -10.79 12.36
CA CYS A 226 15.54 -9.67 11.47
C CYS A 226 14.66 -8.44 11.73
N VAL A 227 13.37 -8.65 11.98
CA VAL A 227 12.41 -7.58 12.27
C VAL A 227 12.77 -6.86 13.58
N GLU A 228 12.97 -7.59 14.67
CA GLU A 228 13.31 -6.99 15.96
C GLU A 228 14.72 -6.38 15.94
N GLY A 229 15.68 -7.01 15.26
CA GLY A 229 17.01 -6.45 15.03
C GLY A 229 16.96 -5.10 14.31
N MET A 230 16.16 -4.98 13.24
CA MET A 230 15.92 -3.70 12.56
C MET A 230 15.25 -2.67 13.47
N ILE A 231 14.28 -3.08 14.30
CA ILE A 231 13.61 -2.16 15.23
C ILE A 231 14.61 -1.60 16.24
N LYS A 232 15.39 -2.45 16.91
CA LYS A 232 16.40 -2.01 17.90
C LYS A 232 17.48 -1.16 17.25
N PHE A 233 18.00 -1.59 16.11
CA PHE A 233 18.97 -0.80 15.35
C PHE A 233 18.41 0.58 15.00
N PHE A 234 17.15 0.66 14.56
CA PHE A 234 16.52 1.94 14.24
C PHE A 234 16.28 2.80 15.49
N MET A 235 15.94 2.20 16.63
CA MET A 235 15.78 2.94 17.89
C MET A 235 17.08 3.53 18.40
N ASP A 236 18.20 2.81 18.24
CA ASP A 236 19.51 3.21 18.77
C ASP A 236 20.22 4.22 17.86
N TYR A 237 20.13 4.05 16.54
CA TYR A 237 20.90 4.85 15.57
C TYR A 237 20.06 5.88 14.80
N GLY A 238 18.73 5.82 14.90
CA GLY A 238 17.87 6.72 14.15
C GLY A 238 17.83 8.14 14.70
N ASN A 239 17.56 9.12 13.82
CA ASN A 239 17.57 10.53 14.18
C ASN A 239 16.23 10.98 14.79
N TYR A 240 16.22 11.35 16.08
CA TYR A 240 15.03 11.85 16.79
C TYR A 240 14.85 13.37 16.70
N GLU A 241 15.91 14.11 16.36
CA GLU A 241 15.92 15.57 16.32
C GLU A 241 15.29 16.10 15.02
N ASN A 242 15.77 15.59 13.88
CA ASN A 242 15.35 16.03 12.55
C ASN A 242 14.41 15.01 11.89
N LYS A 243 13.10 15.25 12.05
CA LYS A 243 12.02 14.40 11.47
C LYS A 243 12.10 14.22 9.95
N ASN A 244 12.73 15.13 9.22
CA ASN A 244 12.91 15.04 7.76
C ASN A 244 14.07 14.10 7.36
N ARG A 245 14.97 13.79 8.31
CA ARG A 245 16.12 12.89 8.16
C ARG A 245 16.01 11.65 9.07
N ALA A 246 14.81 11.31 9.55
CA ALA A 246 14.58 10.30 10.60
C ALA A 246 14.16 8.90 10.09
N ARG A 247 14.17 8.63 8.79
CA ARG A 247 13.83 7.32 8.20
C ARG A 247 15.07 6.43 8.09
N VAL A 248 14.89 5.11 8.06
CA VAL A 248 16.00 4.12 7.96
C VAL A 248 16.92 4.41 6.76
N ARG A 249 16.38 4.80 5.61
CA ARG A 249 17.21 5.19 4.45
C ARG A 249 18.24 6.31 4.71
N TYR A 250 18.01 7.16 5.71
CA TYR A 250 18.96 8.20 6.09
C TYR A 250 20.04 7.68 7.04
N MET A 251 19.79 6.57 7.75
CA MET A 251 20.85 5.84 8.47
C MET A 251 21.86 5.28 7.47
N VAL A 252 21.40 4.76 6.33
CA VAL A 252 22.29 4.32 5.24
C VAL A 252 23.17 5.47 4.77
N GLU A 253 22.59 6.67 4.56
CA GLU A 253 23.34 7.86 4.16
C GLU A 253 24.37 8.29 5.22
N SER A 254 24.02 8.23 6.51
CA SER A 254 24.90 8.68 7.59
C SER A 254 26.01 7.70 7.96
N LEU A 255 25.72 6.40 7.91
CA LEU A 255 26.67 5.35 8.28
C LEU A 255 27.53 4.89 7.09
N GLY A 256 27.03 5.05 5.87
CA GLY A 256 27.56 4.34 4.70
C GLY A 256 26.98 2.93 4.60
N GLU A 257 26.97 2.37 3.39
CA GLU A 257 26.32 1.08 3.10
C GLU A 257 26.95 -0.09 3.86
N GLU A 258 28.28 -0.17 3.89
CA GLU A 258 29.05 -1.25 4.53
C GLU A 258 28.78 -1.31 6.04
N LEU A 259 29.00 -0.18 6.75
CA LEU A 259 28.77 -0.11 8.20
C LEU A 259 27.29 -0.29 8.56
N PHE A 260 26.37 0.19 7.72
CA PHE A 260 24.94 -0.03 7.95
C PHE A 260 24.58 -1.52 7.93
N LEU A 261 25.09 -2.27 6.95
CA LEU A 261 24.87 -3.71 6.83
C LEU A 261 25.55 -4.47 7.97
N GLU A 262 26.78 -4.12 8.32
CA GLU A 262 27.52 -4.70 9.46
C GLU A 262 26.71 -4.53 10.76
N LYS A 263 26.25 -3.31 11.07
CA LYS A 263 25.43 -3.05 12.26
C LYS A 263 24.12 -3.82 12.24
N PHE A 264 23.41 -3.86 11.11
CA PHE A 264 22.20 -4.68 11.04
C PHE A 264 22.47 -6.16 11.37
N LYS A 265 23.57 -6.74 10.85
CA LYS A 265 23.97 -8.13 11.16
C LYS A 265 24.26 -8.33 12.64
N GLU A 266 24.92 -7.37 13.31
CA GLU A 266 25.14 -7.41 14.76
C GLU A 266 23.81 -7.51 15.53
N TYR A 267 22.86 -6.61 15.25
CA TYR A 267 21.54 -6.63 15.91
C TYR A 267 20.75 -7.91 15.60
N TYR A 268 20.75 -8.37 14.35
CA TYR A 268 20.12 -9.64 13.98
C TYR A 268 20.71 -10.82 14.78
N LYS A 269 22.04 -10.90 14.88
CA LYS A 269 22.73 -11.96 15.62
C LYS A 269 22.38 -11.92 17.10
N LEU A 270 22.37 -10.74 17.73
CA LEU A 270 21.99 -10.57 19.13
C LEU A 270 20.56 -11.07 19.40
N GLU A 271 19.60 -10.73 18.54
CA GLU A 271 18.22 -11.21 18.71
C GLU A 271 18.12 -12.72 18.51
N LYS A 272 18.89 -13.28 17.57
CA LYS A 272 18.92 -14.73 17.32
C LYS A 272 19.52 -15.50 18.50
N GLU A 273 20.57 -14.97 19.12
CA GLU A 273 21.18 -15.55 20.34
C GLU A 273 20.22 -15.53 21.54
N ASN A 274 19.34 -14.52 21.63
CA ASN A 274 18.27 -14.49 22.63
C ASN A 274 17.19 -15.58 22.40
N GLY A 275 17.00 -16.04 21.15
CA GLY A 275 16.30 -17.29 20.85
C GLY A 275 14.77 -17.31 21.04
N SER A 276 14.14 -16.17 21.33
CA SER A 276 12.71 -16.10 21.72
C SER A 276 11.74 -15.77 20.59
N LEU A 277 12.22 -15.58 19.35
CA LEU A 277 11.42 -15.09 18.22
C LEU A 277 11.39 -16.06 17.03
N GLU A 278 11.85 -17.30 17.20
CA GLU A 278 11.75 -18.30 16.14
C GLU A 278 10.26 -18.54 15.79
N LEU A 279 9.94 -18.42 14.51
CA LEU A 279 8.59 -18.60 14.01
C LEU A 279 8.30 -20.08 13.78
N ASN A 280 7.28 -20.58 14.48
CA ASN A 280 6.62 -21.84 14.18
C ASN A 280 5.36 -21.53 13.36
N ILE A 281 5.41 -21.82 12.07
CA ILE A 281 4.33 -21.49 11.13
C ILE A 281 3.41 -22.69 10.95
N GLU A 282 2.11 -22.44 11.09
CA GLU A 282 1.06 -23.37 10.66
C GLU A 282 0.82 -23.21 9.16
N GLU A 283 0.72 -24.34 8.45
CA GLU A 283 0.36 -24.35 7.04
C GLU A 283 -1.10 -23.90 6.87
N ILE A 284 -1.34 -23.11 5.82
CA ILE A 284 -2.68 -22.69 5.45
C ILE A 284 -3.29 -23.77 4.56
N ASP A 285 -4.52 -24.16 4.87
CA ASP A 285 -5.26 -25.15 4.09
C ASP A 285 -5.81 -24.53 2.79
N TYR A 286 -5.40 -25.09 1.66
CA TYR A 286 -5.85 -24.76 0.30
C TYR A 286 -6.50 -25.96 -0.39
N SER A 287 -7.05 -26.92 0.36
CA SER A 287 -7.56 -28.21 -0.14
C SER A 287 -8.93 -28.17 -0.81
N LYS A 288 -9.55 -26.98 -0.93
CA LYS A 288 -10.88 -26.83 -1.53
C LYS A 288 -10.92 -27.40 -2.96
N PRO A 289 -11.93 -28.21 -3.31
CA PRO A 289 -12.04 -28.77 -4.65
C PRO A 289 -12.36 -27.70 -5.70
N GLY A 290 -11.66 -27.76 -6.83
CA GLY A 290 -11.84 -26.84 -7.95
C GLY A 290 -12.85 -27.31 -9.00
N VAL A 291 -13.29 -26.36 -9.82
CA VAL A 291 -14.12 -26.59 -11.01
C VAL A 291 -13.52 -25.79 -12.15
N LYS A 292 -13.08 -26.47 -13.23
CA LYS A 292 -12.50 -25.79 -14.39
C LYS A 292 -13.56 -25.03 -15.17
N ILE A 293 -13.18 -23.85 -15.65
CA ILE A 293 -14.01 -22.99 -16.49
C ILE A 293 -13.14 -22.48 -17.65
N ASP A 294 -13.79 -22.22 -18.77
CA ASP A 294 -13.17 -21.62 -19.94
C ASP A 294 -13.68 -20.18 -20.09
N ILE A 295 -13.07 -19.27 -19.34
CA ILE A 295 -13.38 -17.83 -19.35
C ILE A 295 -12.07 -17.06 -19.43
N GLN A 296 -12.03 -16.08 -20.34
CA GLN A 296 -10.94 -15.12 -20.44
C GLN A 296 -11.41 -13.77 -19.92
N ASP A 297 -10.86 -13.33 -18.78
CA ASP A 297 -11.06 -12.01 -18.20
C ASP A 297 -9.77 -11.61 -17.49
N SER A 298 -9.32 -10.36 -17.65
CA SER A 298 -8.07 -9.87 -17.06
C SER A 298 -8.07 -9.84 -15.54
N ARG A 299 -9.26 -9.90 -14.92
CA ARG A 299 -9.45 -9.94 -13.46
C ARG A 299 -9.47 -11.37 -12.91
N LEU A 300 -9.61 -12.38 -13.77
CA LEU A 300 -9.67 -13.78 -13.38
C LEU A 300 -8.27 -14.40 -13.47
N ILE A 301 -7.74 -14.87 -12.34
CA ILE A 301 -6.38 -15.41 -12.24
C ILE A 301 -6.49 -16.87 -11.81
N PRO A 302 -6.05 -17.84 -12.64
CA PRO A 302 -5.93 -19.23 -12.23
C PRO A 302 -4.97 -19.38 -11.05
N GLN A 303 -5.35 -20.19 -10.06
CA GLN A 303 -4.47 -20.53 -8.95
C GLN A 303 -3.63 -21.77 -9.29
N LYS A 304 -2.57 -22.01 -8.51
CA LYS A 304 -1.77 -23.24 -8.62
C LYS A 304 -2.57 -24.49 -8.20
N GLN A 305 -3.63 -24.31 -7.41
CA GLN A 305 -4.60 -25.34 -7.09
C GLN A 305 -5.56 -25.56 -8.26
N ASP A 306 -5.66 -26.80 -8.73
CA ASP A 306 -6.38 -27.13 -9.96
C ASP A 306 -7.88 -26.75 -9.88
N GLY A 307 -8.35 -25.95 -10.84
CA GLY A 307 -9.74 -25.51 -10.90
C GLY A 307 -10.15 -24.46 -9.85
N LEU A 308 -9.20 -23.89 -9.11
CA LEU A 308 -9.43 -22.71 -8.28
C LEU A 308 -8.92 -21.44 -8.96
N TYR A 309 -9.56 -20.33 -8.64
CA TYR A 309 -9.35 -19.03 -9.24
C TYR A 309 -9.35 -17.94 -8.18
N THR A 310 -8.66 -16.85 -8.51
CA THR A 310 -8.71 -15.58 -7.81
C THR A 310 -9.42 -14.56 -8.70
N VAL A 311 -10.34 -13.77 -8.13
CA VAL A 311 -10.88 -12.59 -8.81
C VAL A 311 -10.29 -11.32 -8.20
N TYR A 312 -9.66 -10.50 -9.04
CA TYR A 312 -9.13 -9.19 -8.68
C TYR A 312 -10.17 -8.10 -8.94
N ILE A 313 -10.44 -7.29 -7.92
CA ILE A 313 -11.41 -6.19 -7.97
C ILE A 313 -10.67 -4.90 -7.62
N HIS A 314 -10.67 -3.94 -8.52
CA HIS A 314 -10.01 -2.65 -8.33
C HIS A 314 -10.99 -1.50 -8.56
N PRO A 315 -11.53 -0.89 -7.49
CA PRO A 315 -12.30 0.34 -7.63
C PRO A 315 -11.40 1.50 -8.08
N VAL A 316 -11.91 2.42 -8.90
CA VAL A 316 -11.12 3.58 -9.38
C VAL A 316 -10.52 4.33 -8.18
N GLY A 317 -9.20 4.51 -8.20
CA GLY A 317 -8.46 5.22 -7.15
C GLY A 317 -8.60 4.61 -5.75
N GLY A 318 -8.91 3.31 -5.65
CA GLY A 318 -9.09 2.63 -4.36
C GLY A 318 -10.39 2.94 -3.63
N ILE A 319 -11.34 3.65 -4.25
CA ILE A 319 -12.57 4.12 -3.62
C ILE A 319 -13.70 3.09 -3.81
N LEU A 320 -13.88 2.21 -2.83
CA LEU A 320 -14.94 1.21 -2.84
C LEU A 320 -16.23 1.76 -2.22
N LEU A 321 -17.31 1.88 -2.99
CA LEU A 321 -18.58 2.36 -2.48
C LEU A 321 -19.24 1.32 -1.56
N THR A 322 -19.95 1.77 -0.52
CA THR A 322 -20.61 0.86 0.43
C THR A 322 -21.73 0.06 -0.21
N LYS A 323 -22.42 0.62 -1.22
CA LYS A 323 -23.40 -0.13 -2.02
C LYS A 323 -22.78 -1.33 -2.75
N ASP A 324 -21.58 -1.16 -3.27
CA ASP A 324 -20.86 -2.17 -4.06
C ASP A 324 -20.26 -3.22 -3.12
N LEU A 325 -19.72 -2.77 -1.98
CA LEU A 325 -19.28 -3.65 -0.91
C LEU A 325 -20.44 -4.52 -0.37
N SER A 326 -21.65 -3.96 -0.22
CA SER A 326 -22.83 -4.73 0.19
C SER A 326 -23.15 -5.85 -0.80
N THR A 327 -23.11 -5.56 -2.11
CA THR A 327 -23.33 -6.56 -3.15
C THR A 327 -22.28 -7.67 -3.11
N LEU A 328 -21.01 -7.31 -2.96
CA LEU A 328 -19.93 -8.27 -2.84
C LEU A 328 -20.06 -9.16 -1.60
N LEU A 329 -20.39 -8.57 -0.44
CA LEU A 329 -20.56 -9.30 0.82
C LEU A 329 -21.69 -10.34 0.74
N LYS A 330 -22.83 -9.98 0.14
CA LYS A 330 -23.94 -10.92 -0.09
C LYS A 330 -23.54 -12.09 -0.98
N GLU A 331 -22.70 -11.86 -1.98
CA GLU A 331 -22.22 -12.95 -2.83
C GLU A 331 -21.19 -13.83 -2.11
N LEU A 332 -20.33 -13.22 -1.29
CA LEU A 332 -19.36 -13.91 -0.43
C LEU A 332 -20.02 -14.88 0.56
N ASP A 333 -21.25 -14.62 1.01
CA ASP A 333 -22.02 -15.55 1.86
C ASP A 333 -22.35 -16.87 1.13
N ASN A 334 -22.31 -16.89 -0.21
CA ASN A 334 -22.54 -18.06 -1.05
C ASN A 334 -21.23 -18.72 -1.53
N VAL A 335 -20.08 -18.27 -1.03
CA VAL A 335 -18.76 -18.82 -1.35
C VAL A 335 -18.30 -19.66 -0.17
N GLU A 336 -17.83 -20.87 -0.45
CA GLU A 336 -17.25 -21.71 0.59
C GLU A 336 -15.83 -21.24 0.92
N ASN A 337 -15.55 -20.88 2.18
CA ASN A 337 -14.21 -20.47 2.66
C ASN A 337 -13.48 -19.43 1.77
N PRO A 338 -14.10 -18.27 1.45
CA PRO A 338 -13.44 -17.23 0.68
C PRO A 338 -12.25 -16.65 1.46
N MET A 339 -11.15 -16.43 0.75
CA MET A 339 -9.98 -15.76 1.31
C MET A 339 -9.87 -14.35 0.72
N ILE A 340 -9.90 -13.32 1.56
CA ILE A 340 -9.95 -11.93 1.11
C ILE A 340 -8.61 -11.26 1.40
N ARG A 341 -8.03 -10.64 0.37
CA ARG A 341 -6.73 -9.95 0.49
C ARG A 341 -6.78 -8.57 -0.13
N LEU A 342 -6.20 -7.59 0.54
CA LEU A 342 -5.99 -6.25 -0.01
C LEU A 342 -4.66 -6.22 -0.76
N GLY A 343 -4.61 -5.47 -1.87
CA GLY A 343 -3.40 -5.27 -2.66
C GLY A 343 -2.69 -3.97 -2.32
N MET A 344 -1.37 -3.92 -2.55
CA MET A 344 -0.62 -2.64 -2.59
C MET A 344 -1.02 -1.75 -3.78
N THR A 345 -1.88 -2.28 -4.64
CA THR A 345 -2.48 -1.62 -5.80
C THR A 345 -3.78 -0.90 -5.48
N GLU A 346 -4.22 -0.78 -4.21
CA GLU A 346 -5.55 -0.22 -3.87
C GLU A 346 -6.74 -1.07 -4.38
N GLY A 347 -6.50 -2.34 -4.72
CA GLY A 347 -7.53 -3.31 -5.05
C GLY A 347 -7.69 -4.37 -3.95
N LEU A 348 -8.66 -5.27 -4.15
CA LEU A 348 -8.85 -6.47 -3.35
C LEU A 348 -8.86 -7.72 -4.22
N TYR A 349 -8.52 -8.85 -3.63
CA TYR A 349 -8.43 -10.16 -4.25
C TYR A 349 -9.33 -11.11 -3.46
N ILE A 350 -10.22 -11.81 -4.16
CA ILE A 350 -11.01 -12.90 -3.60
C ILE A 350 -10.41 -14.21 -4.11
N LEU A 351 -9.73 -14.93 -3.22
CA LEU A 351 -9.03 -16.18 -3.49
C LEU A 351 -9.92 -17.36 -3.10
N ASN A 352 -9.42 -18.57 -3.38
CA ASN A 352 -10.06 -19.85 -3.06
C ASN A 352 -11.47 -20.01 -3.68
N LEU A 353 -11.68 -19.52 -4.91
CA LEU A 353 -12.94 -19.65 -5.63
C LEU A 353 -12.87 -20.83 -6.59
N ASN A 354 -13.81 -21.76 -6.53
CA ASN A 354 -14.01 -22.68 -7.64
C ASN A 354 -14.55 -21.92 -8.86
N GLY A 355 -14.49 -22.50 -10.06
CA GLY A 355 -14.88 -21.80 -11.27
C GLY A 355 -16.33 -21.28 -11.30
N ASN A 356 -17.27 -21.92 -10.60
CA ASN A 356 -18.66 -21.42 -10.54
C ASN A 356 -18.78 -20.20 -9.62
N GLU A 357 -18.10 -20.19 -8.49
CA GLU A 357 -18.05 -19.02 -7.60
C GLU A 357 -17.30 -17.87 -8.27
N ALA A 358 -16.18 -18.16 -8.95
CA ALA A 358 -15.40 -17.17 -9.68
C ALA A 358 -16.25 -16.47 -10.75
N LYS A 359 -17.08 -17.21 -11.50
CA LYS A 359 -18.05 -16.65 -12.45
C LYS A 359 -18.99 -15.63 -11.78
N ARG A 360 -19.57 -15.97 -10.64
CA ARG A 360 -20.53 -15.10 -9.94
C ARG A 360 -19.85 -13.85 -9.39
N ILE A 361 -18.68 -14.00 -8.75
CA ILE A 361 -17.88 -12.87 -8.26
C ILE A 361 -17.43 -11.96 -9.42
N LEU A 362 -17.05 -12.53 -10.56
CA LEU A 362 -16.65 -11.77 -11.74
C LEU A 362 -17.81 -10.93 -12.32
N GLU A 363 -19.02 -11.50 -12.34
CA GLU A 363 -20.22 -10.84 -12.83
C GLU A 363 -20.63 -9.66 -11.93
N ILE A 364 -20.80 -9.91 -10.63
CA ILE A 364 -21.22 -8.86 -9.68
C ILE A 364 -20.18 -7.74 -9.55
N SER A 365 -18.90 -8.04 -9.83
CA SER A 365 -17.83 -7.07 -9.74
C SER A 365 -17.63 -6.23 -11.00
N LYS A 366 -18.38 -6.45 -12.08
CA LYS A 366 -18.28 -5.63 -13.32
C LYS A 366 -18.56 -4.15 -13.08
N THR A 367 -19.48 -3.83 -12.17
CA THR A 367 -19.82 -2.44 -11.82
C THR A 367 -18.92 -1.86 -10.73
N ILE A 368 -18.07 -2.70 -10.12
CA ILE A 368 -17.21 -2.37 -8.98
C ILE A 368 -15.76 -2.17 -9.46
N SER A 369 -15.30 -3.07 -10.34
CA SER A 369 -13.93 -3.15 -10.78
C SER A 369 -13.71 -2.43 -12.11
N CYS A 370 -12.52 -1.87 -12.22
CA CYS A 370 -11.93 -1.41 -13.47
C CYS A 370 -11.39 -2.59 -14.30
N ASN A 371 -11.41 -2.47 -15.63
CA ASN A 371 -11.03 -3.57 -16.54
C ASN A 371 -9.73 -3.29 -17.31
N SER A 372 -9.37 -2.02 -17.53
CA SER A 372 -8.10 -1.63 -18.17
C SER A 372 -7.00 -1.30 -17.17
N GLN A 373 -5.73 -1.36 -17.59
CA GLN A 373 -4.60 -0.99 -16.73
C GLN A 373 -4.67 0.47 -16.25
N LEU A 374 -5.07 1.38 -17.15
CA LEU A 374 -5.25 2.80 -16.84
C LEU A 374 -6.31 3.02 -15.77
N GLU A 375 -7.47 2.38 -15.87
CA GLU A 375 -8.53 2.53 -14.86
C GLU A 375 -8.12 1.90 -13.51
N GLN A 376 -7.27 0.87 -13.55
CA GLN A 376 -6.65 0.26 -12.37
C GLN A 376 -5.42 1.02 -11.85
N SER A 377 -5.30 2.31 -12.16
CA SER A 377 -4.25 3.18 -11.65
C SER A 377 -4.35 3.42 -10.15
N ILE A 378 -3.18 3.61 -9.55
CA ILE A 378 -3.02 3.89 -8.13
C ILE A 378 -3.04 5.40 -7.93
N SER A 379 -3.84 5.88 -6.99
CA SER A 379 -3.92 7.30 -6.67
C SER A 379 -4.07 7.53 -5.18
N CYS A 380 -3.15 8.28 -4.58
CA CYS A 380 -3.32 8.67 -3.20
C CYS A 380 -4.58 9.55 -3.03
N ILE A 381 -5.08 9.69 -1.80
CA ILE A 381 -6.31 10.45 -1.55
C ILE A 381 -6.25 11.94 -1.98
N GLY A 382 -5.06 12.55 -1.99
CA GLY A 382 -4.86 13.92 -2.47
C GLY A 382 -5.63 15.00 -1.70
N VAL A 383 -5.62 16.24 -2.19
CA VAL A 383 -6.54 17.30 -1.71
C VAL A 383 -7.94 17.06 -2.30
N PRO A 384 -9.04 17.51 -1.66
CA PRO A 384 -9.13 18.37 -0.49
C PRO A 384 -8.92 17.65 0.85
N ILE A 385 -8.88 16.32 0.90
CA ILE A 385 -8.81 15.55 2.15
C ILE A 385 -7.44 15.66 2.82
N CYS A 386 -6.37 15.37 2.05
CA CYS A 386 -5.02 15.24 2.58
C CYS A 386 -4.46 16.59 3.04
N GLN A 387 -4.08 16.64 4.31
CA GLN A 387 -3.43 17.78 4.93
C GLN A 387 -2.06 18.15 4.35
N MET A 388 -1.38 17.20 3.70
CA MET A 388 -0.07 17.38 3.08
C MET A 388 -0.16 17.48 1.55
N GLY A 389 -1.33 17.20 0.99
CA GLY A 389 -1.52 17.20 -0.46
C GLY A 389 -1.31 18.58 -1.05
N ILE A 390 -0.70 18.63 -2.23
CA ILE A 390 -0.55 19.83 -3.03
C ILE A 390 -1.62 19.83 -4.12
N GLN A 391 -1.75 18.72 -4.85
CA GLN A 391 -2.73 18.51 -5.91
C GLN A 391 -3.82 17.50 -5.57
N ASN A 392 -4.92 17.55 -6.33
CA ASN A 392 -6.02 16.58 -6.26
C ASN A 392 -5.71 15.39 -7.18
N SER A 393 -5.11 14.35 -6.61
CA SER A 393 -4.69 13.16 -7.37
C SER A 393 -5.86 12.27 -7.78
N GLN A 394 -6.95 12.24 -7.00
CA GLN A 394 -8.15 11.48 -7.36
C GLN A 394 -8.85 12.14 -8.55
N LYS A 395 -9.02 13.47 -8.52
CA LYS A 395 -9.55 14.24 -9.66
C LYS A 395 -8.69 14.06 -10.91
N MET A 396 -7.36 14.16 -10.79
CA MET A 396 -6.45 13.94 -11.93
C MET A 396 -6.64 12.55 -12.56
N LEU A 397 -6.81 11.50 -11.74
CA LEU A 397 -7.08 10.16 -12.26
C LEU A 397 -8.38 10.13 -13.08
N HIS A 398 -9.47 10.69 -12.53
CA HIS A 398 -10.75 10.76 -13.23
C HIS A 398 -10.65 11.56 -14.54
N GLU A 399 -10.01 12.73 -14.53
CA GLU A 399 -9.83 13.56 -15.74
C GLU A 399 -9.06 12.82 -16.84
N ILE A 400 -8.05 12.01 -16.48
CA ILE A 400 -7.33 11.17 -17.45
C ILE A 400 -8.25 10.08 -18.01
N ILE A 401 -8.94 9.32 -17.14
CA ILE A 401 -9.84 8.24 -17.58
C ILE A 401 -10.96 8.80 -18.48
N ASP A 402 -11.58 9.90 -18.08
CA ASP A 402 -12.65 10.55 -18.83
C ASP A 402 -12.14 11.05 -20.18
N TYR A 403 -10.95 11.65 -20.23
CA TYR A 403 -10.34 12.07 -21.49
C TYR A 403 -10.16 10.89 -22.45
N PHE A 404 -9.60 9.77 -21.99
CA PHE A 404 -9.40 8.58 -22.82
C PHE A 404 -10.74 8.00 -23.33
N ARG A 405 -11.76 7.93 -22.47
CA ARG A 405 -13.11 7.46 -22.85
C ARG A 405 -13.76 8.38 -23.89
N LEU A 406 -13.58 9.70 -23.77
CA LEU A 406 -14.11 10.68 -24.72
C LEU A 406 -13.51 10.56 -26.12
N GLN A 407 -12.29 10.02 -26.26
CA GLN A 407 -11.70 9.76 -27.58
C GLN A 407 -12.33 8.57 -28.30
N ASN A 408 -13.12 7.74 -27.60
CA ASN A 408 -13.82 6.59 -28.15
C ASN A 408 -12.91 5.63 -28.95
N ASN A 409 -11.67 5.43 -28.47
CA ASN A 409 -10.69 4.53 -29.05
C ASN A 409 -10.28 3.47 -28.01
N GLU A 410 -10.95 2.32 -28.05
CA GLU A 410 -10.68 1.20 -27.12
C GLU A 410 -9.27 0.65 -27.27
N GLU A 411 -8.69 0.69 -28.47
CA GLU A 411 -7.34 0.19 -28.72
C GLU A 411 -6.32 0.98 -27.90
N ILE A 412 -6.40 2.31 -27.91
CA ILE A 412 -5.50 3.18 -27.13
C ILE A 412 -5.78 3.07 -25.63
N LEU A 413 -7.05 3.00 -25.22
CA LEU A 413 -7.43 2.82 -23.82
C LEU A 413 -6.84 1.51 -23.25
N ASN A 414 -6.91 0.41 -24.00
CA ASN A 414 -6.43 -0.90 -23.56
C ASN A 414 -4.90 -0.98 -23.53
N LYS A 415 -4.20 -0.21 -24.37
CA LYS A 415 -2.73 -0.07 -24.35
C LYS A 415 -2.23 0.85 -23.24
N ALA A 416 -3.08 1.76 -22.74
CA ALA A 416 -2.69 2.77 -21.78
C ALA A 416 -2.20 2.12 -20.47
N PRO A 417 -1.02 2.52 -19.98
CA PRO A 417 -0.42 1.86 -18.82
C PRO A 417 -1.13 2.25 -17.54
N LYS A 418 -0.89 1.44 -16.51
CA LYS A 418 -1.20 1.80 -15.13
C LYS A 418 -0.38 3.02 -14.70
N LEU A 419 -1.05 4.00 -14.08
CA LEU A 419 -0.43 5.20 -13.53
C LEU A 419 -0.27 5.10 -12.02
N TYR A 420 0.70 5.85 -11.50
CA TYR A 420 1.05 5.91 -10.08
C TYR A 420 1.04 7.36 -9.62
N ILE A 421 -0.10 7.80 -9.07
CA ILE A 421 -0.42 9.22 -8.87
C ILE A 421 -0.30 9.59 -7.39
N SER A 422 0.51 10.60 -7.10
CA SER A 422 0.64 11.19 -5.77
C SER A 422 0.38 12.68 -5.82
N GLY A 423 -0.51 13.20 -4.97
CA GLY A 423 -0.77 14.64 -4.89
C GLY A 423 0.37 15.46 -4.28
N CYS A 424 1.48 14.85 -3.86
CA CYS A 424 2.69 15.54 -3.34
C CYS A 424 3.92 14.60 -3.29
N LEU A 425 5.07 15.15 -2.93
CA LEU A 425 6.38 14.47 -2.81
C LEU A 425 6.44 13.33 -1.77
N ASN A 426 5.40 13.10 -0.97
CA ASN A 426 5.40 11.99 0.01
C ASN A 426 5.31 10.60 -0.64
N SER A 427 4.91 10.53 -1.92
CA SER A 427 4.85 9.30 -2.70
C SER A 427 3.97 8.21 -2.08
N CYS A 428 2.77 8.60 -1.63
CA CYS A 428 1.80 7.64 -1.12
C CYS A 428 1.29 6.70 -2.23
N GLY A 429 1.20 7.19 -3.46
CA GLY A 429 0.89 6.40 -4.66
C GLY A 429 2.13 5.84 -5.37
N VAL A 430 3.28 5.80 -4.69
CA VAL A 430 4.54 5.17 -5.16
C VAL A 430 5.07 5.64 -6.54
N HIS A 431 4.84 6.91 -6.88
CA HIS A 431 5.11 7.47 -8.22
C HIS A 431 6.56 7.35 -8.71
N GLN A 432 7.57 7.24 -7.84
CA GLN A 432 8.97 7.14 -8.31
C GLN A 432 9.39 5.74 -8.74
N VAL A 433 8.56 4.73 -8.53
CA VAL A 433 8.90 3.32 -8.79
C VAL A 433 7.83 2.62 -9.60
N GLY A 434 6.68 3.27 -9.75
CA GLY A 434 5.76 3.00 -10.84
C GLY A 434 6.39 3.29 -12.21
N SER A 435 5.86 2.60 -13.20
CA SER A 435 6.26 2.74 -14.60
C SER A 435 5.99 4.13 -15.17
N ILE A 436 4.79 4.69 -14.89
CA ILE A 436 4.48 6.11 -15.06
C ILE A 436 4.00 6.69 -13.74
N GLY A 437 4.76 7.64 -13.23
CA GLY A 437 4.48 8.35 -11.99
C GLY A 437 4.06 9.79 -12.20
N LEU A 438 3.09 10.26 -11.42
CA LEU A 438 2.72 11.66 -11.35
C LEU A 438 2.89 12.19 -9.92
N CYS A 439 3.64 13.29 -9.76
CA CYS A 439 3.79 13.97 -8.47
C CYS A 439 3.23 15.40 -8.51
N GLY A 440 2.18 15.65 -7.73
CA GLY A 440 1.55 16.95 -7.62
C GLY A 440 2.49 18.05 -7.10
N LYS A 441 2.50 19.18 -7.81
CA LYS A 441 3.28 20.38 -7.53
C LYS A 441 2.44 21.64 -7.75
N LYS A 442 2.95 22.77 -7.29
CA LYS A 442 2.52 24.10 -7.70
C LYS A 442 3.69 24.77 -8.43
N LYS A 443 3.42 25.38 -9.57
CA LYS A 443 4.41 26.08 -10.39
C LYS A 443 3.98 27.51 -10.64
N ASN A 444 4.95 28.38 -10.85
CA ASN A 444 4.69 29.71 -11.37
C ASN A 444 4.96 29.66 -12.88
N VAL A 445 3.94 29.91 -13.69
CA VAL A 445 4.03 30.00 -15.15
C VAL A 445 3.51 31.38 -15.54
N ASP A 446 4.38 32.19 -16.14
CA ASP A 446 4.06 33.57 -16.57
C ASP A 446 3.45 34.45 -15.45
N GLY A 447 3.95 34.29 -14.22
CA GLY A 447 3.47 35.04 -13.05
C GLY A 447 2.23 34.45 -12.37
N ILE A 448 1.67 33.36 -12.91
CA ILE A 448 0.44 32.73 -12.42
C ILE A 448 0.77 31.43 -11.68
N SER A 449 0.18 31.25 -10.49
CA SER A 449 0.27 30.00 -9.73
C SER A 449 -0.56 28.90 -10.39
N THR A 450 0.11 27.99 -11.08
CA THR A 450 -0.47 26.93 -11.90
C THR A 450 -0.40 25.57 -11.20
N ASP A 451 -1.48 24.80 -11.31
CA ASP A 451 -1.51 23.40 -10.90
C ASP A 451 -0.69 22.55 -11.86
N ALA A 452 0.24 21.76 -11.32
CA ALA A 452 1.18 21.01 -12.12
C ALA A 452 1.45 19.63 -11.54
N PHE A 453 1.92 18.72 -12.39
CA PHE A 453 2.46 17.42 -11.98
C PHE A 453 3.84 17.23 -12.60
N GLU A 454 4.77 16.70 -11.79
CA GLU A 454 6.01 16.14 -12.30
C GLU A 454 5.76 14.73 -12.84
N LEU A 455 6.25 14.44 -14.04
CA LEU A 455 6.16 13.13 -14.67
C LEU A 455 7.43 12.32 -14.43
N PHE A 456 7.27 11.10 -13.94
CA PHE A 456 8.33 10.10 -13.80
C PHE A 456 8.07 8.92 -14.74
N VAL A 457 9.10 8.38 -15.37
CA VAL A 457 8.98 7.23 -16.27
C VAL A 457 10.05 6.16 -16.01
N GLY A 458 9.71 4.90 -16.24
CA GLY A 458 10.66 3.79 -16.23
C GLY A 458 11.05 3.27 -14.85
N GLY A 459 10.27 3.56 -13.80
CA GLY A 459 10.44 2.93 -12.49
C GLY A 459 10.10 1.43 -12.52
N SER A 460 10.72 0.65 -11.63
CA SER A 460 10.39 -0.78 -11.46
C SER A 460 10.64 -1.26 -10.04
N PHE A 461 9.81 -2.22 -9.60
CA PHE A 461 9.97 -2.95 -8.34
C PHE A 461 10.62 -4.32 -8.53
N GLU A 462 10.61 -4.89 -9.75
CA GLU A 462 11.06 -6.25 -10.05
C GLU A 462 12.49 -6.49 -9.55
N ILE A 463 12.69 -7.55 -8.78
CA ILE A 463 13.99 -7.88 -8.20
C ILE A 463 15.01 -8.13 -9.31
N GLY A 464 16.19 -7.50 -9.17
CA GLY A 464 17.24 -7.51 -10.19
C GLY A 464 17.08 -6.42 -11.27
N LYS A 465 15.92 -5.76 -11.36
CA LYS A 465 15.67 -4.60 -12.24
C LYS A 465 15.14 -3.37 -11.49
N THR A 466 15.09 -3.44 -10.16
CA THR A 466 14.55 -2.39 -9.29
C THR A 466 15.25 -1.08 -9.57
N ARG A 467 14.49 -0.03 -9.86
CA ARG A 467 15.04 1.31 -10.14
C ARG A 467 13.99 2.39 -9.93
N LEU A 468 14.49 3.59 -9.68
CA LEU A 468 13.67 4.80 -9.61
C LEU A 468 13.43 5.33 -11.03
N GLY A 469 12.23 5.82 -11.30
CA GLY A 469 11.86 6.47 -12.54
C GLY A 469 12.59 7.78 -12.74
N LYS A 470 12.89 8.08 -14.01
CA LYS A 470 13.49 9.34 -14.47
C LYS A 470 12.43 10.42 -14.55
N SER A 471 12.72 11.60 -14.00
CA SER A 471 11.85 12.77 -14.15
C SER A 471 11.97 13.33 -15.58
N LEU A 472 10.83 13.59 -16.23
CA LEU A 472 10.76 14.26 -17.53
C LEU A 472 10.47 15.77 -17.41
N GLY A 473 10.20 16.25 -16.20
CA GLY A 473 9.88 17.64 -15.92
C GLY A 473 8.48 17.83 -15.35
N ASP A 474 8.07 19.09 -15.31
CA ASP A 474 6.80 19.52 -14.75
C ASP A 474 5.86 19.95 -15.88
N PHE A 475 4.57 19.63 -15.73
CA PHE A 475 3.54 19.82 -16.74
C PHE A 475 2.30 20.41 -16.11
N LYS A 476 1.57 21.29 -16.81
CA LYS A 476 0.28 21.80 -16.33
C LYS A 476 -0.68 20.64 -16.14
N ALA A 477 -1.45 20.66 -15.05
CA ALA A 477 -2.43 19.61 -14.78
C ALA A 477 -3.45 19.46 -15.93
N SER A 478 -3.86 20.57 -16.56
CA SER A 478 -4.78 20.57 -17.71
C SER A 478 -4.27 19.79 -18.92
N ASP A 479 -2.96 19.68 -19.08
CA ASP A 479 -2.33 19.17 -20.29
C ASP A 479 -1.97 17.67 -20.15
N ILE A 480 -1.95 17.16 -18.90
CA ILE A 480 -1.61 15.77 -18.59
C ILE A 480 -2.49 14.76 -19.35
N PRO A 481 -3.84 14.88 -19.37
CA PRO A 481 -4.68 13.89 -20.04
C PRO A 481 -4.37 13.74 -21.53
N GLU A 482 -4.28 14.85 -22.27
CA GLU A 482 -3.95 14.83 -23.70
C GLU A 482 -2.52 14.32 -23.93
N MET A 483 -1.55 14.78 -23.13
CA MET A 483 -0.16 14.35 -23.26
C MET A 483 -0.04 12.83 -23.07
N LEU A 484 -0.68 12.27 -22.04
CA LEU A 484 -0.67 10.83 -21.80
C LEU A 484 -1.38 10.06 -22.92
N TYR A 485 -2.48 10.58 -23.46
CA TYR A 485 -3.14 9.98 -24.62
C TYR A 485 -2.21 9.89 -25.83
N LYS A 486 -1.49 10.97 -26.14
CA LYS A 486 -0.50 10.98 -27.25
C LYS A 486 0.66 10.01 -27.01
N ILE A 487 1.10 9.84 -25.77
CA ILE A 487 2.12 8.85 -25.41
C ILE A 487 1.58 7.43 -25.65
N SER A 488 0.35 7.14 -25.21
CA SER A 488 -0.29 5.84 -25.41
C SER A 488 -0.53 5.54 -26.89
N ASP A 489 -0.97 6.52 -27.68
CA ASP A 489 -1.18 6.41 -29.13
C ASP A 489 0.13 6.11 -29.88
N ALA A 490 1.23 6.77 -29.50
CA ALA A 490 2.54 6.53 -30.09
C ALA A 490 3.19 5.21 -29.64
N SER A 491 2.71 4.60 -28.56
CA SER A 491 3.29 3.39 -27.99
C SER A 491 2.92 2.13 -28.79
N SER A 492 3.85 1.19 -28.86
CA SER A 492 3.66 -0.09 -29.54
C SER A 492 4.23 -1.24 -28.72
N GLY A 493 3.53 -2.39 -28.70
CA GLY A 493 3.97 -3.55 -27.93
C GLY A 493 3.85 -3.33 -26.43
N ASN A 494 4.81 -3.83 -25.66
CA ASN A 494 4.83 -3.62 -24.21
C ASN A 494 5.17 -2.15 -23.90
N PHE A 495 4.22 -1.42 -23.31
CA PHE A 495 4.39 0.00 -22.99
C PHE A 495 5.67 0.29 -22.19
N TYR A 496 6.02 -0.58 -21.24
CA TYR A 496 7.17 -0.37 -20.36
C TYR A 496 8.50 -0.56 -21.08
N GLU A 497 8.59 -1.54 -21.97
CA GLU A 497 9.77 -1.72 -22.84
C GLU A 497 9.88 -0.57 -23.85
N TRP A 498 8.74 -0.14 -24.39
CA TRP A 498 8.67 0.96 -25.35
C TRP A 498 9.20 2.26 -24.73
N VAL A 499 8.75 2.63 -23.53
CA VAL A 499 9.21 3.84 -22.83
C VAL A 499 10.72 3.82 -22.57
N ASN A 500 11.28 2.67 -22.21
CA ASN A 500 12.74 2.57 -21.96
C ASN A 500 13.58 2.60 -23.25
N SER A 501 12.98 2.33 -24.41
CA SER A 501 13.68 2.21 -25.69
C SER A 501 13.43 3.38 -26.65
N ASN A 502 12.47 4.25 -26.35
CA ASN A 502 12.01 5.32 -27.25
C ASN A 502 12.08 6.72 -26.63
N ASP A 503 13.12 6.99 -25.83
CA ASP A 503 13.37 8.29 -25.17
C ASP A 503 13.20 9.48 -26.13
N ASN A 504 13.65 9.36 -27.38
CA ASN A 504 13.53 10.43 -28.38
C ASN A 504 12.07 10.78 -28.73
N ILE A 505 11.21 9.77 -28.90
CA ILE A 505 9.79 9.98 -29.23
C ILE A 505 9.08 10.54 -28.00
N LEU A 506 9.34 9.95 -26.83
CA LEU A 506 8.76 10.38 -25.57
C LEU A 506 9.10 11.85 -25.27
N ASN A 507 10.38 12.23 -25.35
CA ASN A 507 10.81 13.61 -25.15
C ASN A 507 10.16 14.56 -26.18
N LYS A 508 10.08 14.16 -27.47
CA LYS A 508 9.43 14.97 -28.51
C LYS A 508 7.95 15.24 -28.21
N ILE A 509 7.25 14.30 -27.57
CA ILE A 509 5.86 14.50 -27.15
C ILE A 509 5.85 15.42 -25.92
N THR A 510 6.61 15.10 -24.87
CA THR A 510 6.55 15.80 -23.58
C THR A 510 7.07 17.23 -23.67
N ASP A 511 8.12 17.51 -24.45
CA ASP A 511 8.74 18.85 -24.53
C ASP A 511 7.76 19.93 -25.04
N LYS A 512 6.70 19.53 -25.75
CA LYS A 512 5.62 20.45 -26.19
C LYS A 512 4.76 20.98 -25.04
N TYR A 513 4.76 20.29 -23.90
CA TYR A 513 3.87 20.55 -22.76
C TYR A 513 4.61 21.00 -21.49
N LYS A 514 5.94 20.99 -21.53
CA LYS A 514 6.80 21.21 -20.37
C LYS A 514 6.78 22.68 -19.93
N ILE A 515 6.76 22.91 -18.60
CA ILE A 515 6.68 24.24 -17.97
C ILE A 515 7.75 24.50 -16.90
#